data_AF-A0A8I1WNE7-F1
#
_entry.id   AF-A0A8I1WNE7-F1
#
_cell.length_a   1.000
_cell.length_b   1.000
_cell.length_c   1.000
_cell.angle_alpha   90.00
_cell.angle_beta   90.00
_cell.angle_gamma   90.00
#
_symmetry.space_group_name_H-M   'P 1'
#
loop_
_entity.id
_entity.type
_entity.pdbx_description
1 polymer ?
#
loop_
_entity_poly.entity_id
_entity_poly.type
_entity_poly.pdbx_seq_one_letter_code
_entity_poly.pdbx_strand_id
1 'polypeptide(L)'
;MMKKRAKIQKHLAKMVLAALVCTGGAHCLISPSVAEAGSYVPVSGGGTGVVTVSDASNPIGSATPRMVLIPGTTVMTSSMKEGDTMVSPSLSTIKTLNITGGTGTKDFAGFYSTTEDVAGHTVNLSGSATIGSLYGGYVDGAFSANNNNLNISGDATTVSAAFGGRSNDGAVNGNTVTISGGTVTGAVTGGLSMNSDATENKVAINGGNFGSYVTGGHTTNGKKATDNTVTIEGGTITGNIYGGLSQNGTAGAANNNTVYINGGQVEDVVYGGYAAAGNATKNKVEITGGTLKDDKSVYGGYSKTDAASGNEVSIDAAGKVVGNIYGGYTKNGIAGGTSADAGNKVILTNGTATRLHGGVSANGSASYNTVTMNGGTVRYAIYGGEADKGKAEYNEVVITKGDFSPGNSTFYIYGGSGTTDASNNTVTIKGDANLSEKTYIYGGSAMSITVSGTNVEEVLGIAANNTVNILKPITVLGLYGGIGDETKSSGNTLNIAAKGVVANDVAAFQNMNFYLPKDIANNDTMLTIKGNEGVEPTPANLKGVSFGVAALQGVNLQKGNTVNLVVGKNGLTTDDTLKTTDSASLGSAAFLAPNSLATDTKYELSISKKDANTIIATVD
;
A
#
# COMPACT_ATOMS: atom_id res chain seq x y z
N MET A 1 -38.09 -75.91 34.24
CA MET A 1 -38.79 -75.08 33.23
C MET A 1 -39.18 -73.77 33.93
N MET A 2 -38.41 -72.69 33.87
CA MET A 2 -38.61 -71.57 32.94
C MET A 2 -37.34 -70.69 32.85
N LYS A 3 -36.14 -71.28 32.97
CA LYS A 3 -34.88 -70.65 32.55
C LYS A 3 -34.54 -71.08 31.10
N LYS A 4 -35.29 -70.59 30.10
CA LYS A 4 -34.92 -70.63 28.66
C LYS A 4 -35.85 -69.87 27.69
N ARG A 5 -36.57 -68.82 28.12
CA ARG A 5 -37.42 -67.99 27.24
C ARG A 5 -37.33 -66.47 27.47
N ALA A 6 -36.15 -65.97 27.84
CA ALA A 6 -35.84 -64.52 27.87
C ALA A 6 -34.48 -64.17 27.25
N LYS A 7 -33.88 -65.11 26.48
CA LYS A 7 -32.62 -64.93 25.74
C LYS A 7 -32.72 -65.22 24.23
N ILE A 8 -33.94 -65.28 23.69
CA ILE A 8 -34.26 -65.35 22.24
C ILE A 8 -35.27 -64.24 21.89
N GLN A 9 -35.00 -63.03 22.39
CA GLN A 9 -35.64 -61.79 21.93
C GLN A 9 -34.61 -60.67 21.73
N LYS A 10 -33.31 -61.02 21.77
CA LYS A 10 -32.18 -60.11 21.60
C LYS A 10 -31.30 -60.46 20.39
N HIS A 11 -31.78 -61.31 19.47
CA HIS A 11 -31.02 -61.74 18.27
C HIS A 11 -31.85 -61.98 16.99
N LEU A 12 -33.13 -61.59 16.92
CA LEU A 12 -33.92 -61.76 15.68
C LEU A 12 -35.05 -60.70 15.54
N ALA A 13 -34.65 -59.43 15.46
CA ALA A 13 -35.45 -58.37 14.81
C ALA A 13 -34.52 -57.42 14.01
N LYS A 14 -33.32 -57.90 13.67
CA LYS A 14 -32.56 -57.48 12.49
C LYS A 14 -33.05 -58.36 11.33
N MET A 15 -34.19 -58.01 10.75
CA MET A 15 -34.63 -58.48 9.42
C MET A 15 -35.95 -57.79 9.09
N VAL A 16 -35.93 -56.47 8.92
CA VAL A 16 -36.81 -55.85 7.93
C VAL A 16 -35.92 -55.66 6.71
N LEU A 17 -36.02 -56.64 5.82
CA LEU A 17 -35.49 -56.61 4.48
C LEU A 17 -36.13 -55.41 3.78
N ALA A 18 -35.44 -54.27 3.73
CA ALA A 18 -35.76 -53.23 2.75
C ALA A 18 -35.47 -53.85 1.39
N ALA A 19 -36.53 -54.26 0.69
CA ALA A 19 -36.43 -54.80 -0.66
C ALA A 19 -35.85 -53.71 -1.57
N LEU A 20 -34.61 -53.91 -1.98
CA LEU A 20 -33.95 -53.12 -3.01
C LEU A 20 -34.58 -53.51 -4.35
N VAL A 21 -35.51 -52.70 -4.87
CA VAL A 21 -36.01 -52.87 -6.23
C VAL A 21 -35.03 -52.17 -7.17
N CYS A 22 -34.01 -52.88 -7.63
CA CYS A 22 -33.20 -52.46 -8.77
C CYS A 22 -33.87 -52.92 -10.06
N THR A 23 -34.65 -52.04 -10.69
CA THR A 23 -34.93 -52.16 -12.13
C THR A 23 -33.81 -51.42 -12.87
N GLY A 24 -33.11 -52.10 -13.77
CA GLY A 24 -31.90 -51.58 -14.42
C GLY A 24 -32.04 -50.15 -14.95
N GLY A 25 -31.16 -49.25 -14.45
CA GLY A 25 -31.08 -47.85 -14.86
C GLY A 25 -30.97 -46.87 -13.68
N ALA A 26 -29.73 -46.57 -13.28
CA ALA A 26 -29.24 -45.33 -12.64
C ALA A 26 -29.95 -44.65 -11.43
N HIS A 27 -30.99 -45.20 -10.77
CA HIS A 27 -31.56 -44.55 -9.57
C HIS A 27 -32.01 -45.54 -8.47
N CYS A 28 -31.52 -45.33 -7.24
CA CYS A 28 -32.07 -45.93 -6.02
C CYS A 28 -32.84 -44.86 -5.24
N LEU A 29 -34.09 -45.12 -4.86
CA LEU A 29 -34.90 -44.25 -3.99
C LEU A 29 -34.87 -44.79 -2.55
N ILE A 30 -34.64 -43.91 -1.57
CA ILE A 30 -34.77 -44.20 -0.13
C ILE A 30 -36.06 -43.53 0.36
N SER A 31 -36.89 -44.27 1.11
CA SER A 31 -38.14 -43.77 1.70
C SER A 31 -37.91 -42.82 2.89
N PRO A 32 -38.77 -41.81 3.15
CA PRO A 32 -38.44 -40.67 4.02
C PRO A 32 -38.51 -40.89 5.55
N SER A 33 -38.59 -42.11 6.08
CA SER A 33 -38.99 -42.31 7.48
C SER A 33 -37.87 -42.72 8.46
N VAL A 34 -36.59 -42.58 8.12
CA VAL A 34 -35.48 -42.87 9.06
C VAL A 34 -34.32 -41.88 8.87
N ALA A 35 -34.55 -40.63 9.23
CA ALA A 35 -33.49 -39.63 9.36
C ALA A 35 -33.50 -39.08 10.80
N GLU A 36 -33.04 -39.90 11.74
CA GLU A 36 -32.49 -39.40 13.00
C GLU A 36 -30.96 -39.55 12.96
N ALA A 37 -30.29 -38.56 13.55
CA ALA A 37 -28.88 -38.27 13.48
C ALA A 37 -27.91 -39.47 13.40
N GLY A 38 -26.98 -39.41 12.45
CA GLY A 38 -25.67 -40.06 12.60
C GLY A 38 -25.40 -41.39 11.90
N SER A 39 -26.15 -41.78 10.86
CA SER A 39 -25.89 -43.04 10.13
C SER A 39 -25.74 -42.84 8.62
N TYR A 40 -24.52 -42.60 8.13
CA TYR A 40 -24.20 -42.68 6.70
C TYR A 40 -23.86 -44.14 6.35
N VAL A 41 -24.62 -44.75 5.44
CA VAL A 41 -24.38 -46.13 4.99
C VAL A 41 -23.28 -46.13 3.90
N PRO A 42 -22.18 -46.88 4.05
CA PRO A 42 -21.15 -46.96 3.02
C PRO A 42 -21.64 -47.85 1.86
N VAL A 43 -21.69 -47.29 0.65
CA VAL A 43 -21.84 -48.10 -0.57
C VAL A 43 -20.46 -48.63 -0.93
N SER A 44 -20.20 -49.90 -0.62
CA SER A 44 -18.98 -50.60 -1.03
C SER A 44 -19.18 -51.18 -2.43
N GLY A 45 -18.65 -50.48 -3.42
CA GLY A 45 -18.59 -50.92 -4.82
C GLY A 45 -17.93 -49.84 -5.64
N GLY A 46 -16.92 -50.18 -6.45
CA GLY A 46 -16.06 -49.26 -7.20
C GLY A 46 -16.73 -48.48 -8.34
N GLY A 47 -17.85 -47.82 -8.06
CA GLY A 47 -18.52 -46.85 -8.93
C GLY A 47 -18.57 -45.50 -8.22
N THR A 48 -18.42 -44.43 -9.00
CA THR A 48 -18.51 -43.01 -8.63
C THR A 48 -19.49 -42.75 -7.47
N GLY A 49 -18.93 -42.56 -6.27
CA GLY A 49 -19.68 -42.42 -5.02
C GLY A 49 -20.35 -41.05 -4.90
N VAL A 50 -21.54 -40.93 -5.48
CA VAL A 50 -22.41 -39.76 -5.37
C VAL A 50 -23.65 -40.17 -4.58
N VAL A 51 -23.87 -39.55 -3.42
CA VAL A 51 -25.13 -39.70 -2.67
C VAL A 51 -25.95 -38.44 -2.88
N THR A 52 -27.04 -38.54 -3.64
CA THR A 52 -28.05 -37.48 -3.74
C THR A 52 -28.95 -37.55 -2.50
N VAL A 53 -28.96 -36.49 -1.69
CA VAL A 53 -29.84 -36.38 -0.52
C VAL A 53 -30.93 -35.37 -0.87
N SER A 54 -32.15 -35.86 -1.09
CA SER A 54 -33.35 -35.03 -1.19
C SER A 54 -33.98 -34.93 0.20
N ASP A 55 -33.49 -34.03 1.05
CA ASP A 55 -34.14 -33.72 2.33
C ASP A 55 -34.79 -32.33 2.29
N ALA A 56 -36.03 -32.27 2.79
CA ALA A 56 -36.96 -31.16 2.75
C ALA A 56 -36.89 -30.24 4.00
N SER A 57 -35.84 -30.38 4.83
CA SER A 57 -35.61 -29.52 5.98
C SER A 57 -34.60 -28.40 5.64
N ASN A 58 -35.16 -27.28 5.23
CA ASN A 58 -34.54 -26.04 4.75
C ASN A 58 -33.90 -25.17 5.87
N PRO A 59 -32.61 -24.78 5.77
CA PRO A 59 -32.14 -23.51 6.35
C PRO A 59 -31.46 -22.55 5.35
N ILE A 60 -31.33 -22.89 4.06
CA ILE A 60 -30.92 -21.95 3.00
C ILE A 60 -32.10 -21.89 2.03
N GLY A 61 -32.81 -20.75 1.97
CA GLY A 61 -34.14 -20.57 1.35
C GLY A 61 -34.28 -20.87 -0.15
N SER A 62 -33.93 -22.08 -0.60
CA SER A 62 -34.14 -22.59 -1.95
C SER A 62 -34.27 -24.12 -1.90
N ALA A 63 -35.31 -24.64 -2.57
CA ALA A 63 -35.66 -26.06 -2.62
C ALA A 63 -34.79 -26.84 -3.63
N THR A 64 -33.46 -26.69 -3.58
CA THR A 64 -32.54 -27.30 -4.54
C THR A 64 -31.98 -28.65 -4.08
N PRO A 65 -31.76 -29.61 -5.00
CA PRO A 65 -31.17 -30.90 -4.68
C PRO A 65 -29.73 -30.75 -4.14
N ARG A 66 -29.41 -31.45 -3.03
CA ARG A 66 -28.07 -31.46 -2.44
C ARG A 66 -27.39 -32.81 -2.69
N MET A 67 -26.13 -32.74 -3.11
CA MET A 67 -25.28 -33.92 -3.25
C MET A 67 -24.26 -33.94 -2.11
N VAL A 68 -24.32 -35.00 -1.29
CA VAL A 68 -23.39 -35.22 -0.18
C VAL A 68 -22.30 -36.18 -0.65
N LEU A 69 -21.05 -35.73 -0.56
CA LEU A 69 -19.89 -36.45 -1.10
C LEU A 69 -19.17 -37.27 -0.02
N ILE A 70 -18.62 -38.42 -0.42
CA ILE A 70 -17.88 -39.35 0.44
C ILE A 70 -16.37 -39.01 0.40
N PRO A 71 -15.56 -39.34 1.42
CA PRO A 71 -14.12 -39.07 1.43
C PRO A 71 -13.36 -39.54 0.18
N GLY A 72 -12.42 -38.71 -0.31
CA GLY A 72 -11.54 -39.05 -1.44
C GLY A 72 -12.24 -39.03 -2.82
N THR A 73 -13.49 -38.57 -2.88
CA THR A 73 -14.26 -38.57 -4.12
C THR A 73 -13.72 -37.53 -5.09
N THR A 74 -13.37 -38.00 -6.29
CA THR A 74 -13.23 -37.14 -7.46
C THR A 74 -14.59 -37.03 -8.12
N VAL A 75 -15.14 -35.83 -8.20
CA VAL A 75 -16.46 -35.58 -8.79
C VAL A 75 -16.30 -35.10 -10.22
N MET A 76 -16.72 -35.94 -11.17
CA MET A 76 -16.95 -35.56 -12.57
C MET A 76 -18.32 -34.88 -12.66
N THR A 77 -18.37 -33.64 -13.14
CA THR A 77 -19.60 -32.84 -12.98
C THR A 77 -20.60 -32.92 -14.13
N SER A 78 -20.31 -33.71 -15.16
CA SER A 78 -21.12 -33.86 -16.37
C SER A 78 -22.55 -34.42 -16.14
N SER A 79 -22.88 -34.86 -14.92
CA SER A 79 -24.20 -35.40 -14.55
C SER A 79 -25.07 -34.45 -13.71
N MET A 80 -24.62 -33.20 -13.46
CA MET A 80 -25.29 -32.25 -12.56
C MET A 80 -26.08 -31.18 -13.34
N LYS A 81 -27.21 -30.73 -12.78
CA LYS A 81 -28.10 -29.70 -13.37
C LYS A 81 -27.91 -28.34 -12.71
N GLU A 82 -28.45 -27.31 -13.36
CA GLU A 82 -28.51 -25.96 -12.79
C GLU A 82 -29.31 -25.95 -11.47
N GLY A 83 -28.78 -25.28 -10.45
CA GLY A 83 -29.32 -25.26 -9.09
C GLY A 83 -28.79 -26.35 -8.14
N ASP A 84 -28.05 -27.36 -8.63
CA ASP A 84 -27.51 -28.40 -7.75
C ASP A 84 -26.38 -27.85 -6.83
N THR A 85 -26.37 -28.27 -5.57
CA THR A 85 -25.33 -27.92 -4.58
C THR A 85 -24.41 -29.12 -4.28
N MET A 86 -23.09 -28.93 -4.40
CA MET A 86 -22.07 -29.93 -4.05
C MET A 86 -21.48 -29.66 -2.67
N VAL A 87 -21.76 -30.50 -1.68
CA VAL A 87 -21.19 -30.33 -0.34
C VAL A 87 -20.51 -31.58 0.17
N SER A 88 -19.33 -31.41 0.75
CA SER A 88 -18.74 -32.40 1.65
C SER A 88 -19.04 -31.97 3.08
N PRO A 89 -19.60 -32.84 3.94
CA PRO A 89 -19.76 -32.53 5.34
C PRO A 89 -18.38 -32.33 5.96
N SER A 90 -18.27 -31.36 6.88
CA SER A 90 -17.13 -31.29 7.78
C SER A 90 -17.12 -32.56 8.63
N LEU A 91 -16.10 -33.38 8.46
CA LEU A 91 -15.86 -34.60 9.23
C LEU A 91 -14.36 -34.68 9.45
N SER A 92 -13.95 -35.06 10.67
CA SER A 92 -12.52 -35.17 11.03
C SER A 92 -11.71 -36.10 10.10
N THR A 93 -12.39 -37.02 9.40
CA THR A 93 -11.80 -38.01 8.49
C THR A 93 -11.69 -37.55 7.04
N ILE A 94 -12.39 -36.49 6.61
CA ILE A 94 -12.36 -36.00 5.22
C ILE A 94 -11.54 -34.72 5.19
N LYS A 95 -10.52 -34.66 4.34
CA LYS A 95 -9.65 -33.46 4.22
C LYS A 95 -9.50 -32.92 2.81
N THR A 96 -9.93 -33.64 1.78
CA THR A 96 -9.74 -33.21 0.39
C THR A 96 -10.95 -33.54 -0.49
N LEU A 97 -11.35 -32.57 -1.31
CA LEU A 97 -12.39 -32.68 -2.34
C LEU A 97 -11.81 -32.29 -3.70
N ASN A 98 -11.91 -33.19 -4.69
CA ASN A 98 -11.45 -32.93 -6.06
C ASN A 98 -12.64 -32.82 -7.01
N ILE A 99 -12.70 -31.73 -7.78
CA ILE A 99 -13.75 -31.42 -8.75
C ILE A 99 -13.11 -31.31 -10.13
N THR A 100 -13.60 -32.09 -11.10
CA THR A 100 -13.02 -32.16 -12.45
C THR A 100 -14.08 -32.09 -13.55
N GLY A 101 -13.99 -31.11 -14.46
CA GLY A 101 -14.79 -31.04 -15.71
C GLY A 101 -16.32 -30.89 -15.55
N GLY A 102 -17.02 -30.39 -16.59
CA GLY A 102 -18.48 -30.41 -16.78
C GLY A 102 -19.17 -29.02 -16.89
N THR A 103 -20.21 -28.92 -17.72
CA THR A 103 -20.97 -27.68 -17.99
C THR A 103 -22.32 -27.69 -17.26
N GLY A 104 -22.51 -26.79 -16.29
CA GLY A 104 -23.80 -26.55 -15.63
C GLY A 104 -23.65 -25.55 -14.48
N THR A 105 -24.48 -24.51 -14.42
CA THR A 105 -24.42 -23.45 -13.40
C THR A 105 -24.80 -24.02 -12.02
N LYS A 106 -23.82 -24.25 -11.15
CA LYS A 106 -24.08 -24.79 -9.80
C LYS A 106 -24.17 -23.68 -8.78
N ASP A 107 -25.04 -23.74 -7.79
CA ASP A 107 -25.15 -22.64 -6.82
C ASP A 107 -23.92 -22.57 -5.90
N PHE A 108 -23.45 -23.73 -5.40
CA PHE A 108 -22.37 -23.81 -4.41
C PHE A 108 -21.59 -25.14 -4.48
N ALA A 109 -20.26 -25.07 -4.27
CA ALA A 109 -19.39 -26.22 -4.04
C ALA A 109 -18.40 -26.00 -2.87
N GLY A 110 -18.22 -26.98 -1.97
CA GLY A 110 -17.19 -26.91 -0.92
C GLY A 110 -17.41 -27.80 0.31
N PHE A 111 -16.57 -27.62 1.34
CA PHE A 111 -16.84 -28.16 2.68
C PHE A 111 -17.84 -27.28 3.41
N TYR A 112 -18.81 -27.89 4.09
CA TYR A 112 -19.93 -27.17 4.71
C TYR A 112 -20.25 -27.70 6.11
N SER A 113 -20.57 -26.79 7.03
CA SER A 113 -21.08 -27.12 8.36
C SER A 113 -22.01 -26.03 8.90
N THR A 114 -22.97 -26.44 9.74
CA THR A 114 -23.80 -25.54 10.57
C THR A 114 -23.58 -25.77 12.07
N THR A 115 -22.84 -26.82 12.45
CA THR A 115 -22.80 -27.33 13.83
C THR A 115 -21.40 -27.42 14.42
N GLU A 116 -20.36 -27.16 13.63
CA GLU A 116 -18.96 -27.27 14.06
C GLU A 116 -18.03 -26.44 13.16
N ASP A 117 -16.79 -26.26 13.63
CA ASP A 117 -15.73 -25.60 12.86
C ASP A 117 -15.38 -26.40 11.60
N VAL A 118 -15.11 -25.68 10.50
CA VAL A 118 -14.60 -26.27 9.25
C VAL A 118 -13.13 -25.91 9.15
N ALA A 119 -12.24 -26.87 9.46
CA ALA A 119 -10.82 -26.59 9.48
C ALA A 119 -9.90 -27.62 8.81
N GLY A 120 -8.88 -27.12 8.10
CA GLY A 120 -7.82 -27.92 7.49
C GLY A 120 -8.25 -28.68 6.23
N HIS A 121 -9.31 -28.24 5.54
CA HIS A 121 -9.81 -28.90 4.34
C HIS A 121 -9.18 -28.32 3.07
N THR A 122 -9.17 -29.10 1.99
CA THR A 122 -8.66 -28.69 0.68
C THR A 122 -9.69 -28.98 -0.40
N VAL A 123 -9.99 -27.99 -1.24
CA VAL A 123 -10.82 -28.13 -2.43
C VAL A 123 -9.96 -27.85 -3.67
N ASN A 124 -9.94 -28.79 -4.61
CA ASN A 124 -9.23 -28.65 -5.88
C ASN A 124 -10.24 -28.65 -7.03
N LEU A 125 -10.24 -27.59 -7.84
CA LEU A 125 -10.99 -27.50 -9.08
C LEU A 125 -10.04 -27.53 -10.28
N SER A 126 -10.33 -28.41 -11.24
CA SER A 126 -9.56 -28.54 -12.49
C SER A 126 -10.44 -28.91 -13.69
N GLY A 127 -9.89 -28.77 -14.90
CA GLY A 127 -10.60 -29.03 -16.15
C GLY A 127 -11.45 -27.83 -16.61
N SER A 128 -12.47 -28.06 -17.44
CA SER A 128 -13.45 -27.04 -17.83
C SER A 128 -14.70 -27.21 -16.99
N ALA A 129 -14.98 -26.25 -16.10
CA ALA A 129 -16.11 -26.30 -15.19
C ALA A 129 -16.82 -24.94 -15.07
N THR A 130 -18.14 -24.93 -14.89
CA THR A 130 -18.89 -23.74 -14.47
C THR A 130 -19.43 -23.96 -13.07
N ILE A 131 -19.02 -23.14 -12.11
CA ILE A 131 -19.44 -23.21 -10.70
C ILE A 131 -19.96 -21.84 -10.29
N GLY A 132 -20.96 -21.78 -9.44
CA GLY A 132 -21.37 -20.57 -8.74
C GLY A 132 -20.33 -20.20 -7.70
N SER A 133 -20.68 -20.28 -6.42
CA SER A 133 -19.72 -19.98 -5.36
C SER A 133 -18.92 -21.22 -4.94
N LEU A 134 -17.61 -21.09 -4.80
CA LEU A 134 -16.69 -22.17 -4.45
C LEU A 134 -15.97 -21.84 -3.14
N TYR A 135 -15.93 -22.80 -2.22
CA TYR A 135 -15.42 -22.59 -0.87
C TYR A 135 -14.47 -23.71 -0.45
N GLY A 136 -13.30 -23.35 0.07
CA GLY A 136 -12.42 -24.29 0.78
C GLY A 136 -13.10 -24.80 2.06
N GLY A 137 -13.81 -23.91 2.77
CA GLY A 137 -14.72 -24.23 3.86
C GLY A 137 -15.79 -23.15 4.09
N TYR A 138 -17.02 -23.56 4.40
CA TYR A 138 -18.14 -22.67 4.68
C TYR A 138 -18.86 -23.10 5.95
N VAL A 139 -18.97 -22.16 6.90
CA VAL A 139 -19.83 -22.29 8.07
C VAL A 139 -21.02 -21.35 7.95
N ASP A 140 -22.21 -21.90 8.05
CA ASP A 140 -23.44 -21.16 8.23
C ASP A 140 -23.87 -21.20 9.70
N GLY A 141 -23.34 -20.26 10.49
CA GLY A 141 -23.55 -20.19 11.94
C GLY A 141 -22.36 -19.58 12.70
N ALA A 142 -22.26 -19.92 13.98
CA ALA A 142 -21.31 -19.31 14.92
C ALA A 142 -19.90 -19.92 14.94
N PHE A 143 -19.65 -20.93 14.12
CA PHE A 143 -18.38 -21.67 14.10
C PHE A 143 -17.40 -21.09 13.08
N SER A 144 -16.13 -21.42 13.23
CA SER A 144 -15.03 -20.86 12.42
C SER A 144 -14.74 -21.68 11.18
N ALA A 145 -14.26 -21.02 10.12
CA ALA A 145 -13.78 -21.68 8.90
C ALA A 145 -12.28 -21.36 8.71
N ASN A 146 -11.41 -22.14 9.35
CA ASN A 146 -9.99 -21.83 9.48
C ASN A 146 -9.09 -22.80 8.69
N ASN A 147 -7.94 -22.32 8.20
CA ASN A 147 -6.90 -23.17 7.61
C ASN A 147 -7.37 -24.02 6.42
N ASN A 148 -8.38 -23.57 5.68
CA ASN A 148 -8.86 -24.26 4.49
C ASN A 148 -8.13 -23.76 3.25
N ASN A 149 -7.97 -24.64 2.26
CA ASN A 149 -7.29 -24.36 1.02
C ASN A 149 -8.23 -24.54 -0.17
N LEU A 150 -8.23 -23.58 -1.09
CA LEU A 150 -8.96 -23.63 -2.34
C LEU A 150 -7.98 -23.46 -3.51
N ASN A 151 -7.87 -24.46 -4.37
CA ASN A 151 -7.04 -24.42 -5.56
C ASN A 151 -7.92 -24.49 -6.82
N ILE A 152 -7.75 -23.53 -7.73
CA ILE A 152 -8.47 -23.46 -9.00
C ILE A 152 -7.47 -23.49 -10.16
N SER A 153 -7.71 -24.38 -11.10
CA SER A 153 -6.90 -24.58 -12.30
C SER A 153 -7.77 -24.86 -13.52
N GLY A 154 -7.21 -24.67 -14.71
CA GLY A 154 -7.88 -24.91 -15.99
C GLY A 154 -8.47 -23.64 -16.61
N ASP A 155 -8.04 -23.32 -17.83
CA ASP A 155 -8.33 -22.04 -18.48
C ASP A 155 -9.80 -21.84 -18.86
N ALA A 156 -10.53 -22.93 -19.07
CA ALA A 156 -11.96 -22.93 -19.42
C ALA A 156 -12.89 -23.07 -18.20
N THR A 157 -12.39 -22.77 -17.00
CA THR A 157 -13.19 -22.75 -15.76
C THR A 157 -13.81 -21.38 -15.54
N THR A 158 -15.08 -21.34 -15.13
CA THR A 158 -15.78 -20.12 -14.70
C THR A 158 -16.37 -20.32 -13.30
N VAL A 159 -16.02 -19.45 -12.36
CA VAL A 159 -16.52 -19.45 -10.98
C VAL A 159 -17.20 -18.11 -10.67
N SER A 160 -18.38 -18.11 -10.05
CA SER A 160 -19.03 -16.85 -9.64
C SER A 160 -18.34 -16.18 -8.46
N ALA A 161 -17.82 -16.93 -7.48
CA ALA A 161 -16.99 -16.38 -6.39
C ALA A 161 -16.14 -17.48 -5.75
N ALA A 162 -14.96 -17.13 -5.26
CA ALA A 162 -14.00 -18.07 -4.67
C ALA A 162 -13.61 -17.64 -3.25
N PHE A 163 -13.77 -18.54 -2.29
CA PHE A 163 -13.49 -18.30 -0.87
C PHE A 163 -12.60 -19.39 -0.29
N GLY A 164 -11.49 -19.05 0.35
CA GLY A 164 -10.70 -20.05 1.10
C GLY A 164 -11.49 -20.53 2.31
N GLY A 165 -12.03 -19.60 3.09
CA GLY A 165 -12.98 -19.84 4.18
C GLY A 165 -14.09 -18.81 4.23
N ARG A 166 -15.30 -19.21 4.64
CA ARG A 166 -16.42 -18.31 4.93
C ARG A 166 -17.10 -18.67 6.24
N SER A 167 -17.39 -17.68 7.07
CA SER A 167 -18.27 -17.83 8.23
C SER A 167 -19.16 -16.60 8.43
N ASN A 168 -20.34 -16.79 9.02
CA ASN A 168 -21.17 -15.66 9.43
C ASN A 168 -20.63 -15.04 10.72
N ASP A 169 -20.51 -15.81 11.81
CA ASP A 169 -20.10 -15.25 13.12
C ASP A 169 -18.77 -15.79 13.66
N GLY A 170 -18.19 -16.80 13.01
CA GLY A 170 -16.89 -17.34 13.37
C GLY A 170 -15.72 -16.69 12.65
N ALA A 171 -14.52 -16.94 13.17
CA ALA A 171 -13.28 -16.47 12.57
C ALA A 171 -13.00 -17.22 11.26
N VAL A 172 -12.20 -16.59 10.40
CA VAL A 172 -11.77 -17.15 9.11
C VAL A 172 -10.28 -16.96 8.95
N ASN A 173 -9.50 -17.71 9.71
CA ASN A 173 -8.07 -17.49 9.84
C ASN A 173 -7.24 -18.52 9.05
N GLY A 174 -6.13 -18.08 8.47
CA GLY A 174 -5.15 -18.97 7.84
C GLY A 174 -5.63 -19.67 6.55
N ASN A 175 -6.72 -19.21 5.94
CA ASN A 175 -7.22 -19.82 4.71
C ASN A 175 -6.41 -19.39 3.49
N THR A 176 -6.31 -20.25 2.49
CA THR A 176 -5.56 -20.00 1.25
C THR A 176 -6.44 -20.18 0.02
N VAL A 177 -6.30 -19.28 -0.96
CA VAL A 177 -6.85 -19.43 -2.32
C VAL A 177 -5.71 -19.34 -3.32
N THR A 178 -5.56 -20.33 -4.20
CA THR A 178 -4.57 -20.33 -5.29
C THR A 178 -5.29 -20.52 -6.62
N ILE A 179 -5.09 -19.61 -7.57
CA ILE A 179 -5.74 -19.64 -8.88
C ILE A 179 -4.67 -19.56 -9.97
N SER A 180 -4.62 -20.56 -10.85
CA SER A 180 -3.62 -20.61 -11.94
C SER A 180 -4.19 -20.30 -13.32
N GLY A 181 -5.51 -20.23 -13.47
CA GLY A 181 -6.20 -19.95 -14.72
C GLY A 181 -7.72 -19.99 -14.55
N GLY A 182 -8.44 -19.67 -15.62
CA GLY A 182 -9.91 -19.58 -15.62
C GLY A 182 -10.43 -18.16 -15.37
N THR A 183 -11.74 -18.05 -15.16
CA THR A 183 -12.45 -16.79 -14.90
C THR A 183 -13.16 -16.86 -13.55
N VAL A 184 -12.98 -15.85 -12.70
CA VAL A 184 -13.83 -15.62 -11.52
C VAL A 184 -14.58 -14.31 -11.71
N THR A 185 -15.91 -14.36 -11.84
CA THR A 185 -16.70 -13.16 -12.17
C THR A 185 -16.96 -12.26 -10.95
N GLY A 186 -17.08 -12.84 -9.77
CA GLY A 186 -17.23 -12.15 -8.49
C GLY A 186 -15.95 -12.17 -7.65
N ALA A 187 -16.13 -12.10 -6.33
CA ALA A 187 -15.02 -11.91 -5.39
C ALA A 187 -14.10 -13.13 -5.28
N VAL A 188 -12.81 -12.86 -5.12
CA VAL A 188 -11.82 -13.85 -4.64
C VAL A 188 -11.36 -13.42 -3.26
N THR A 189 -11.63 -14.22 -2.23
CA THR A 189 -11.30 -13.88 -0.86
C THR A 189 -10.63 -15.05 -0.13
N GLY A 190 -9.48 -14.81 0.50
CA GLY A 190 -8.83 -15.82 1.34
C GLY A 190 -9.73 -16.27 2.49
N GLY A 191 -10.20 -15.32 3.31
CA GLY A 191 -11.20 -15.57 4.36
C GLY A 191 -12.26 -14.46 4.43
N LEU A 192 -13.55 -14.84 4.48
CA LEU A 192 -14.68 -13.91 4.62
C LEU A 192 -15.48 -14.17 5.90
N SER A 193 -15.49 -13.22 6.84
CA SER A 193 -16.34 -13.26 8.03
C SER A 193 -17.33 -12.10 8.02
N MET A 194 -18.60 -12.35 8.38
CA MET A 194 -19.55 -11.25 8.54
C MET A 194 -19.31 -10.51 9.86
N ASN A 195 -19.09 -11.24 10.96
CA ASN A 195 -19.10 -10.69 12.33
C ASN A 195 -17.85 -11.00 13.18
N SER A 196 -16.81 -11.62 12.61
CA SER A 196 -15.57 -11.96 13.33
C SER A 196 -14.31 -11.58 12.56
N ASP A 197 -13.15 -11.93 13.12
CA ASP A 197 -11.84 -11.62 12.57
C ASP A 197 -11.50 -12.50 11.33
N ALA A 198 -10.73 -11.93 10.41
CA ALA A 198 -10.19 -12.57 9.21
C ALA A 198 -8.68 -12.32 9.16
N THR A 199 -7.90 -13.24 9.74
CA THR A 199 -6.45 -13.06 9.89
C THR A 199 -5.62 -14.09 9.14
N GLU A 200 -4.39 -13.73 8.76
CA GLU A 200 -3.41 -14.68 8.20
C GLU A 200 -3.83 -15.38 6.90
N ASN A 201 -4.85 -14.87 6.21
CA ASN A 201 -5.34 -15.47 4.96
C ASN A 201 -4.46 -15.09 3.78
N LYS A 202 -4.40 -15.98 2.78
CA LYS A 202 -3.53 -15.84 1.61
C LYS A 202 -4.30 -16.01 0.31
N VAL A 203 -4.05 -15.14 -0.66
CA VAL A 203 -4.53 -15.30 -2.04
C VAL A 203 -3.34 -15.23 -2.99
N ALA A 204 -3.20 -16.23 -3.85
CA ALA A 204 -2.19 -16.28 -4.90
C ALA A 204 -2.84 -16.43 -6.28
N ILE A 205 -2.59 -15.47 -7.16
CA ILE A 205 -3.12 -15.44 -8.53
C ILE A 205 -1.95 -15.56 -9.51
N ASN A 206 -1.86 -16.70 -10.19
CA ASN A 206 -0.83 -16.97 -11.20
C ASN A 206 -1.32 -16.71 -12.65
N GLY A 207 -2.63 -16.58 -12.85
CA GLY A 207 -3.26 -16.40 -14.15
C GLY A 207 -4.78 -16.38 -14.06
N GLY A 208 -5.45 -16.04 -15.17
CA GLY A 208 -6.90 -15.98 -15.29
C GLY A 208 -7.49 -14.56 -15.32
N ASN A 209 -8.82 -14.47 -15.32
CA ASN A 209 -9.58 -13.23 -15.44
C ASN A 209 -10.49 -13.03 -14.22
N PHE A 210 -10.47 -11.86 -13.61
CA PHE A 210 -11.16 -11.56 -12.36
C PHE A 210 -12.04 -10.33 -12.53
N GLY A 211 -13.36 -10.53 -12.50
CA GLY A 211 -14.37 -9.49 -12.75
C GLY A 211 -14.68 -8.58 -11.56
N SER A 212 -14.10 -8.85 -10.39
CA SER A 212 -14.37 -8.13 -9.15
C SER A 212 -13.10 -8.01 -8.29
N TYR A 213 -13.28 -7.72 -6.99
CA TYR A 213 -12.17 -7.52 -6.06
C TYR A 213 -11.48 -8.82 -5.63
N VAL A 214 -10.19 -8.68 -5.33
CA VAL A 214 -9.34 -9.74 -4.76
C VAL A 214 -8.91 -9.30 -3.36
N THR A 215 -9.17 -10.14 -2.36
CA THR A 215 -8.97 -9.79 -0.95
C THR A 215 -8.27 -10.90 -0.18
N GLY A 216 -7.23 -10.58 0.60
CA GLY A 216 -6.61 -11.53 1.53
C GLY A 216 -7.61 -11.95 2.62
N GLY A 217 -8.00 -11.01 3.49
CA GLY A 217 -9.03 -11.21 4.52
C GLY A 217 -10.10 -10.12 4.47
N HIS A 218 -11.37 -10.50 4.62
CA HIS A 218 -12.51 -9.59 4.57
C HIS A 218 -13.41 -9.77 5.80
N THR A 219 -13.64 -8.67 6.52
CA THR A 219 -14.69 -8.60 7.54
C THR A 219 -15.77 -7.60 7.14
N THR A 220 -17.03 -8.04 7.11
CA THR A 220 -18.14 -7.19 6.68
C THR A 220 -18.49 -6.16 7.75
N ASN A 221 -18.65 -6.57 9.01
CA ASN A 221 -19.12 -5.69 10.09
C ASN A 221 -18.00 -5.15 11.00
N GLY A 222 -16.82 -4.90 10.43
CA GLY A 222 -15.79 -4.07 11.08
C GLY A 222 -15.02 -4.76 12.18
N LYS A 223 -14.48 -5.92 11.87
CA LYS A 223 -13.58 -6.67 12.74
C LYS A 223 -12.16 -6.60 12.18
N LYS A 224 -11.24 -7.37 12.76
CA LYS A 224 -9.84 -7.31 12.33
C LYS A 224 -9.68 -8.06 11.01
N ALA A 225 -9.17 -7.37 10.00
CA ALA A 225 -8.67 -7.96 8.76
C ALA A 225 -7.15 -7.77 8.72
N THR A 226 -6.42 -8.54 9.53
CA THR A 226 -4.99 -8.31 9.78
C THR A 226 -4.10 -9.45 9.30
N ASP A 227 -2.84 -9.14 9.01
CA ASP A 227 -1.80 -10.13 8.71
C ASP A 227 -2.10 -10.99 7.46
N ASN A 228 -2.96 -10.50 6.56
CA ASN A 228 -3.33 -11.20 5.33
C ASN A 228 -2.36 -10.87 4.18
N THR A 229 -2.25 -11.76 3.21
CA THR A 229 -1.37 -11.62 2.05
C THR A 229 -2.10 -11.83 0.72
N VAL A 230 -1.87 -10.95 -0.24
CA VAL A 230 -2.25 -11.16 -1.65
C VAL A 230 -1.00 -11.17 -2.51
N THR A 231 -0.90 -12.10 -3.46
CA THR A 231 0.22 -12.20 -4.40
C THR A 231 -0.32 -12.37 -5.82
N ILE A 232 0.05 -11.47 -6.70
CA ILE A 232 -0.35 -11.47 -8.12
C ILE A 232 0.89 -11.70 -8.98
N GLU A 233 0.99 -12.88 -9.56
CA GLU A 233 2.03 -13.27 -10.52
C GLU A 233 1.53 -13.13 -11.97
N GLY A 234 0.22 -13.11 -12.20
CA GLY A 234 -0.39 -13.05 -13.54
C GLY A 234 -1.89 -12.76 -13.53
N GLY A 235 -2.51 -12.76 -14.72
CA GLY A 235 -3.94 -12.56 -14.91
C GLY A 235 -4.39 -11.10 -15.06
N THR A 236 -5.68 -10.90 -15.31
CA THR A 236 -6.32 -9.57 -15.43
C THR A 236 -7.37 -9.39 -14.34
N ILE A 237 -7.20 -8.37 -13.50
CA ILE A 237 -8.04 -8.05 -12.35
C ILE A 237 -8.71 -6.71 -12.60
N THR A 238 -10.04 -6.72 -12.79
CA THR A 238 -10.80 -5.51 -13.13
C THR A 238 -11.26 -4.74 -11.90
N GLY A 239 -11.23 -5.35 -10.71
CA GLY A 239 -11.62 -4.74 -9.44
C GLY A 239 -10.45 -4.42 -8.52
N ASN A 240 -10.78 -3.91 -7.34
CA ASN A 240 -9.80 -3.50 -6.33
C ASN A 240 -9.03 -4.70 -5.74
N ILE A 241 -7.80 -4.44 -5.31
CA ILE A 241 -7.02 -5.39 -4.52
C ILE A 241 -6.95 -4.91 -3.08
N TYR A 242 -7.22 -5.80 -2.13
CA TYR A 242 -7.10 -5.55 -0.69
C TYR A 242 -6.21 -6.60 -0.04
N GLY A 243 -5.12 -6.21 0.60
CA GLY A 243 -4.42 -7.13 1.51
C GLY A 243 -5.38 -7.54 2.64
N GLY A 244 -6.00 -6.57 3.30
CA GLY A 244 -7.12 -6.77 4.23
C GLY A 244 -8.21 -5.71 4.08
N LEU A 245 -9.48 -6.14 4.18
CA LEU A 245 -10.67 -5.29 4.09
C LEU A 245 -11.51 -5.39 5.36
N SER A 246 -11.53 -4.31 6.14
CA SER A 246 -12.49 -4.08 7.22
C SER A 246 -13.53 -3.06 6.75
N GLN A 247 -14.71 -3.53 6.34
CA GLN A 247 -15.59 -2.76 5.46
C GLN A 247 -16.58 -1.84 6.18
N ASN A 248 -17.19 -2.27 7.28
CA ASN A 248 -18.16 -1.49 8.06
C ASN A 248 -17.74 -1.45 9.54
N GLY A 249 -18.65 -1.10 10.46
CA GLY A 249 -18.42 -1.12 11.90
C GLY A 249 -17.71 0.12 12.45
N THR A 250 -17.40 0.10 13.75
CA THR A 250 -16.93 1.27 14.51
C THR A 250 -15.47 1.19 14.97
N ALA A 251 -14.78 0.05 14.81
CA ALA A 251 -13.41 -0.14 15.34
C ALA A 251 -12.53 -1.18 14.59
N GLY A 252 -12.92 -1.65 13.40
CA GLY A 252 -12.26 -2.79 12.75
C GLY A 252 -10.95 -2.45 12.05
N ALA A 253 -9.81 -2.92 12.55
CA ALA A 253 -8.52 -2.59 11.96
C ALA A 253 -8.12 -3.46 10.75
N ALA A 254 -7.33 -2.87 9.82
CA ALA A 254 -6.72 -3.55 8.68
C ALA A 254 -5.20 -3.34 8.70
N ASN A 255 -4.54 -4.02 9.64
CA ASN A 255 -3.11 -3.87 9.93
C ASN A 255 -2.27 -5.02 9.39
N ASN A 256 -0.97 -4.77 9.16
CA ASN A 256 0.05 -5.77 8.82
C ASN A 256 -0.25 -6.60 7.56
N ASN A 257 -1.11 -6.12 6.68
CA ASN A 257 -1.44 -6.85 5.47
C ASN A 257 -0.39 -6.57 4.39
N THR A 258 -0.17 -7.54 3.51
CA THR A 258 0.83 -7.45 2.45
C THR A 258 0.22 -7.72 1.07
N VAL A 259 0.56 -6.90 0.09
CA VAL A 259 0.21 -7.11 -1.32
C VAL A 259 1.48 -7.13 -2.16
N TYR A 260 1.67 -8.21 -2.91
CA TYR A 260 2.74 -8.36 -3.90
C TYR A 260 2.13 -8.37 -5.30
N ILE A 261 2.66 -7.53 -6.20
CA ILE A 261 2.31 -7.53 -7.62
C ILE A 261 3.59 -7.69 -8.43
N ASN A 262 3.81 -8.92 -8.89
CA ASN A 262 4.97 -9.35 -9.66
C ASN A 262 4.64 -9.50 -11.16
N GLY A 263 3.35 -9.62 -11.50
CA GLY A 263 2.86 -9.75 -12.87
C GLY A 263 1.38 -9.40 -13.03
N GLY A 264 0.81 -9.69 -14.20
CA GLY A 264 -0.61 -9.45 -14.51
C GLY A 264 -0.99 -8.01 -14.85
N GLN A 265 -2.30 -7.73 -14.89
CA GLN A 265 -2.90 -6.43 -15.12
C GLN A 265 -3.93 -6.14 -14.01
N VAL A 266 -3.84 -4.97 -13.39
CA VAL A 266 -4.74 -4.48 -12.36
C VAL A 266 -5.39 -3.19 -12.84
N GLU A 267 -6.71 -3.19 -12.99
CA GLU A 267 -7.44 -2.06 -13.59
C GLU A 267 -8.08 -1.10 -12.57
N ASP A 268 -7.93 -1.38 -11.28
CA ASP A 268 -8.50 -0.58 -10.20
C ASP A 268 -7.49 -0.34 -9.06
N VAL A 269 -7.95 0.19 -7.93
CA VAL A 269 -7.09 0.63 -6.82
C VAL A 269 -6.49 -0.54 -6.05
N VAL A 270 -5.25 -0.37 -5.59
CA VAL A 270 -4.57 -1.30 -4.69
C VAL A 270 -4.52 -0.72 -3.29
N TYR A 271 -4.94 -1.52 -2.31
CA TYR A 271 -4.88 -1.23 -0.88
C TYR A 271 -4.08 -2.31 -0.16
N GLY A 272 -2.99 -1.94 0.50
CA GLY A 272 -2.32 -2.84 1.45
C GLY A 272 -3.30 -3.22 2.57
N GLY A 273 -3.93 -2.23 3.19
CA GLY A 273 -5.07 -2.44 4.10
C GLY A 273 -6.12 -1.33 3.97
N TYR A 274 -7.40 -1.70 4.02
CA TYR A 274 -8.52 -0.76 4.03
C TYR A 274 -9.34 -0.93 5.31
N ALA A 275 -9.50 0.14 6.07
CA ALA A 275 -10.31 0.21 7.29
C ALA A 275 -11.36 1.33 7.17
N ALA A 276 -12.64 0.95 7.18
CA ALA A 276 -13.74 1.93 7.21
C ALA A 276 -13.90 2.62 8.57
N ALA A 277 -13.44 1.99 9.63
CA ALA A 277 -13.23 2.55 10.96
C ALA A 277 -12.01 1.83 11.55
N GLY A 278 -11.27 2.43 12.48
CA GLY A 278 -10.05 1.80 12.98
C GLY A 278 -8.81 2.08 12.14
N ASN A 279 -7.70 1.52 12.61
CA ASN A 279 -6.36 1.74 12.07
C ASN A 279 -6.10 0.92 10.79
N ALA A 280 -5.31 1.47 9.86
CA ALA A 280 -4.75 0.78 8.71
C ALA A 280 -3.23 0.94 8.72
N THR A 281 -2.56 0.17 9.57
CA THR A 281 -1.16 0.39 9.94
C THR A 281 -0.25 -0.77 9.56
N LYS A 282 1.02 -0.47 9.28
CA LYS A 282 2.07 -1.45 8.99
C LYS A 282 1.76 -2.36 7.80
N ASN A 283 0.93 -1.91 6.87
CA ASN A 283 0.65 -2.63 5.65
C ASN A 283 1.76 -2.39 4.64
N LYS A 284 2.02 -3.39 3.80
CA LYS A 284 3.06 -3.36 2.77
C LYS A 284 2.45 -3.59 1.38
N VAL A 285 2.82 -2.75 0.42
CA VAL A 285 2.54 -2.99 -1.01
C VAL A 285 3.86 -2.96 -1.77
N GLU A 286 4.15 -4.03 -2.51
CA GLU A 286 5.36 -4.15 -3.31
C GLU A 286 5.00 -4.53 -4.74
N ILE A 287 5.39 -3.69 -5.69
CA ILE A 287 5.08 -3.85 -7.12
C ILE A 287 6.40 -3.93 -7.89
N THR A 288 6.78 -5.12 -8.30
CA THR A 288 8.01 -5.41 -9.07
C THR A 288 7.70 -5.71 -10.54
N GLY A 289 6.44 -5.98 -10.86
CA GLY A 289 5.97 -6.23 -12.22
C GLY A 289 4.48 -6.00 -12.37
N GLY A 290 3.88 -6.53 -13.45
CA GLY A 290 2.46 -6.32 -13.77
C GLY A 290 2.09 -4.87 -14.12
N THR A 291 0.96 -4.62 -14.77
CA THR A 291 0.47 -3.27 -15.13
C THR A 291 -0.60 -2.81 -14.16
N LEU A 292 -0.55 -1.54 -13.78
CA LEU A 292 -1.65 -0.86 -13.10
C LEU A 292 -2.22 0.16 -14.08
N LYS A 293 -3.53 0.42 -13.98
CA LYS A 293 -4.17 1.43 -14.80
C LYS A 293 -3.72 2.84 -14.40
N ASP A 294 -3.37 3.65 -15.40
CA ASP A 294 -2.69 4.94 -15.29
C ASP A 294 -3.36 5.99 -14.37
N ASP A 295 -4.64 5.84 -14.03
CA ASP A 295 -5.42 6.75 -13.17
C ASP A 295 -5.73 6.18 -11.77
N LYS A 296 -5.25 4.97 -11.48
CA LYS A 296 -5.55 4.26 -10.22
C LYS A 296 -4.42 4.34 -9.23
N SER A 297 -4.79 4.62 -7.99
CA SER A 297 -3.85 4.86 -6.91
C SER A 297 -3.40 3.58 -6.23
N VAL A 298 -2.31 3.69 -5.48
CA VAL A 298 -1.84 2.67 -4.56
C VAL A 298 -1.82 3.28 -3.16
N TYR A 299 -2.41 2.57 -2.21
CA TYR A 299 -2.42 2.93 -0.80
C TYR A 299 -1.70 1.85 -0.01
N GLY A 300 -0.65 2.19 0.74
CA GLY A 300 -0.08 1.29 1.74
C GLY A 300 -1.15 0.97 2.78
N GLY A 301 -1.71 2.00 3.41
CA GLY A 301 -2.90 1.89 4.27
C GLY A 301 -3.93 2.97 3.99
N TYR A 302 -5.21 2.62 4.06
CA TYR A 302 -6.34 3.54 3.93
C TYR A 302 -7.24 3.43 5.16
N SER A 303 -7.38 4.51 5.94
CA SER A 303 -8.32 4.61 7.07
C SER A 303 -9.30 5.77 6.90
N LYS A 304 -10.58 5.57 7.18
CA LYS A 304 -11.55 6.68 7.19
C LYS A 304 -11.62 7.45 8.50
N THR A 305 -11.13 6.90 9.60
CA THR A 305 -11.34 7.51 10.93
C THR A 305 -10.05 7.69 11.71
N ASP A 306 -9.16 6.71 11.68
CA ASP A 306 -8.02 6.65 12.60
C ASP A 306 -6.70 6.66 11.81
N ALA A 307 -5.63 6.09 12.36
CA ALA A 307 -4.29 6.23 11.81
C ALA A 307 -4.08 5.36 10.55
N ALA A 308 -3.30 5.91 9.62
CA ALA A 308 -2.67 5.19 8.52
C ALA A 308 -1.15 5.37 8.65
N SER A 309 -0.52 4.52 9.49
CA SER A 309 0.85 4.69 9.97
C SER A 309 1.73 3.47 9.72
N GLY A 310 3.04 3.68 9.62
CA GLY A 310 4.02 2.60 9.46
C GLY A 310 3.89 1.79 8.17
N ASN A 311 3.11 2.27 7.19
CA ASN A 311 2.86 1.54 5.95
C ASN A 311 4.01 1.76 4.96
N GLU A 312 4.31 0.75 4.13
CA GLU A 312 5.35 0.80 3.12
C GLU A 312 4.79 0.52 1.73
N VAL A 313 5.11 1.39 0.77
CA VAL A 313 4.84 1.16 -0.66
C VAL A 313 6.16 1.22 -1.43
N SER A 314 6.47 0.16 -2.18
CA SER A 314 7.64 0.12 -3.05
C SER A 314 7.25 -0.23 -4.48
N ILE A 315 7.69 0.58 -5.43
CA ILE A 315 7.47 0.37 -6.87
C ILE A 315 8.83 0.25 -7.56
N ASP A 316 9.02 -0.90 -8.20
CA ASP A 316 10.17 -1.22 -9.04
C ASP A 316 9.72 -1.88 -10.34
N ALA A 317 8.77 -1.25 -11.04
CA ALA A 317 8.15 -1.79 -12.24
C ALA A 317 8.37 -0.87 -13.46
N ALA A 318 9.39 -1.19 -14.27
CA ALA A 318 9.77 -0.37 -15.43
C ALA A 318 8.66 -0.25 -16.50
N GLY A 319 8.57 0.94 -17.13
CA GLY A 319 7.73 1.20 -18.32
C GLY A 319 6.25 1.49 -18.06
N LYS A 320 5.85 1.75 -16.81
CA LYS A 320 4.43 1.73 -16.40
C LYS A 320 4.02 2.95 -15.62
N VAL A 321 2.72 3.20 -15.54
CA VAL A 321 2.13 4.38 -14.95
C VAL A 321 1.18 3.98 -13.84
N VAL A 322 1.43 4.50 -12.65
CA VAL A 322 0.52 4.43 -11.51
C VAL A 322 -0.08 5.82 -11.35
N GLY A 323 -1.29 5.89 -10.80
CA GLY A 323 -1.91 7.13 -10.33
C GLY A 323 -1.10 7.74 -9.18
N ASN A 324 -1.78 8.11 -8.10
CA ASN A 324 -1.07 8.62 -6.93
C ASN A 324 -0.60 7.44 -6.05
N ILE A 325 0.57 7.57 -5.47
CA ILE A 325 1.09 6.61 -4.50
C ILE A 325 1.05 7.25 -3.11
N TYR A 326 0.39 6.57 -2.18
CA TYR A 326 0.24 6.98 -0.80
C TYR A 326 0.86 5.93 0.11
N GLY A 327 1.86 6.31 0.91
CA GLY A 327 2.32 5.44 1.99
C GLY A 327 1.17 5.15 2.96
N GLY A 328 0.48 6.21 3.42
CA GLY A 328 -0.80 6.08 4.12
C GLY A 328 -1.77 7.21 3.77
N TYR A 329 -3.06 6.91 3.74
CA TYR A 329 -4.13 7.88 3.61
C TYR A 329 -5.09 7.75 4.79
N THR A 330 -5.41 8.87 5.42
CA THR A 330 -6.51 8.93 6.38
C THR A 330 -7.39 10.16 6.21
N LYS A 331 -8.69 10.01 6.47
CA LYS A 331 -9.60 11.15 6.45
C LYS A 331 -9.54 11.96 7.75
N ASN A 332 -9.43 11.34 8.92
CA ASN A 332 -9.56 12.02 10.21
C ASN A 332 -8.42 11.73 11.21
N GLY A 333 -7.50 10.82 10.89
CA GLY A 333 -6.41 10.46 11.79
C GLY A 333 -5.07 11.05 11.40
N ILE A 334 -4.00 10.41 11.86
CA ILE A 334 -2.62 10.75 11.50
C ILE A 334 -2.17 9.83 10.34
N ALA A 335 -1.69 10.42 9.26
CA ALA A 335 -0.96 9.71 8.22
C ALA A 335 0.54 9.73 8.56
N GLY A 336 1.06 8.58 8.98
CA GLY A 336 2.38 8.46 9.61
C GLY A 336 2.21 8.40 11.11
N GLY A 337 3.05 9.06 11.90
CA GLY A 337 2.99 8.89 13.36
C GLY A 337 3.54 10.03 14.17
N THR A 338 3.98 9.72 15.39
CA THR A 338 4.64 10.66 16.32
C THR A 338 6.12 10.35 16.48
N SER A 339 6.66 9.41 15.70
CA SER A 339 8.07 9.03 15.64
C SER A 339 8.39 8.49 14.25
N ALA A 340 9.68 8.45 13.89
CA ALA A 340 10.15 7.91 12.62
C ALA A 340 9.72 6.45 12.38
N ASP A 341 9.72 5.60 13.41
CA ASP A 341 9.31 4.19 13.31
C ASP A 341 7.83 3.99 12.97
N ALA A 342 7.00 5.01 13.22
CA ALA A 342 5.58 5.02 12.87
C ALA A 342 5.31 5.74 11.54
N GLY A 343 6.36 6.26 10.89
CA GLY A 343 6.32 6.92 9.59
C GLY A 343 5.89 5.98 8.48
N ASN A 344 5.10 6.48 7.53
CA ASN A 344 4.92 5.73 6.29
C ASN A 344 6.11 5.94 5.36
N LYS A 345 6.37 4.96 4.49
CA LYS A 345 7.50 4.95 3.56
C LYS A 345 7.02 4.69 2.14
N VAL A 346 7.44 5.55 1.21
CA VAL A 346 7.23 5.35 -0.23
C VAL A 346 8.57 5.30 -0.93
N ILE A 347 8.77 4.27 -1.75
CA ILE A 347 9.99 4.06 -2.53
C ILE A 347 9.63 3.91 -4.00
N LEU A 348 10.18 4.76 -4.86
CA LEU A 348 10.09 4.62 -6.31
C LEU A 348 11.50 4.37 -6.87
N THR A 349 11.71 3.19 -7.45
CA THR A 349 12.97 2.81 -8.10
C THR A 349 12.84 2.84 -9.63
N ASN A 350 11.71 2.37 -10.16
CA ASN A 350 11.39 2.36 -11.58
C ASN A 350 9.88 2.57 -11.80
N GLY A 351 9.49 2.91 -13.03
CA GLY A 351 8.10 3.20 -13.39
C GLY A 351 7.76 4.69 -13.33
N THR A 352 6.49 5.02 -13.49
CA THR A 352 5.95 6.38 -13.51
C THR A 352 4.85 6.51 -12.46
N ALA A 353 4.89 7.57 -11.66
CA ALA A 353 3.81 7.93 -10.74
C ALA A 353 3.25 9.31 -11.09
N THR A 354 1.96 9.50 -10.84
CA THR A 354 1.33 10.82 -10.97
C THR A 354 1.85 11.75 -9.87
N ARG A 355 1.77 11.29 -8.62
CA ARG A 355 2.33 11.94 -7.42
C ARG A 355 2.83 10.89 -6.44
N LEU A 356 3.78 11.30 -5.61
CA LEU A 356 4.22 10.54 -4.44
C LEU A 356 3.83 11.28 -3.17
N HIS A 357 3.21 10.58 -2.23
CA HIS A 357 2.88 11.08 -0.91
C HIS A 357 3.37 10.10 0.13
N GLY A 358 4.26 10.52 1.04
CA GLY A 358 4.62 9.68 2.18
C GLY A 358 3.39 9.39 3.03
N GLY A 359 2.60 10.42 3.34
CA GLY A 359 1.29 10.25 3.96
C GLY A 359 0.35 11.42 3.67
N VAL A 360 -0.97 11.16 3.66
CA VAL A 360 -2.00 12.18 3.46
C VAL A 360 -3.07 12.11 4.53
N SER A 361 -3.37 13.25 5.16
CA SER A 361 -4.49 13.38 6.09
C SER A 361 -5.43 14.52 5.72
N ALA A 362 -6.72 14.23 5.54
CA ALA A 362 -7.69 15.25 5.14
C ALA A 362 -8.08 16.20 6.28
N ASN A 363 -8.21 15.71 7.52
CA ASN A 363 -8.60 16.52 8.68
C ASN A 363 -7.66 16.37 9.88
N GLY A 364 -6.54 15.67 9.72
CA GLY A 364 -5.55 15.44 10.76
C GLY A 364 -4.17 15.91 10.34
N SER A 365 -3.13 15.15 10.73
CA SER A 365 -1.73 15.48 10.44
C SER A 365 -1.07 14.43 9.57
N ALA A 366 -0.07 14.85 8.80
CA ALA A 366 0.79 13.97 8.02
C ALA A 366 2.23 14.13 8.49
N SER A 367 2.69 13.24 9.37
CA SER A 367 3.96 13.44 10.08
C SER A 367 4.87 12.23 10.04
N TYR A 368 6.19 12.48 10.08
CA TYR A 368 7.25 11.47 10.09
C TYR A 368 7.27 10.55 8.85
N ASN A 369 6.69 10.96 7.73
CA ASN A 369 6.67 10.14 6.53
C ASN A 369 7.94 10.34 5.70
N THR A 370 8.36 9.30 4.99
CA THR A 370 9.54 9.33 4.11
C THR A 370 9.15 8.97 2.68
N VAL A 371 9.56 9.79 1.72
CA VAL A 371 9.55 9.45 0.30
C VAL A 371 10.99 9.34 -0.20
N THR A 372 11.32 8.21 -0.80
CA THR A 372 12.61 7.96 -1.45
C THR A 372 12.43 7.71 -2.94
N MET A 373 13.10 8.50 -3.77
CA MET A 373 13.13 8.31 -5.22
C MET A 373 14.54 7.90 -5.65
N ASN A 374 14.65 6.65 -6.12
CA ASN A 374 15.89 6.04 -6.62
C ASN A 374 15.93 5.92 -8.14
N GLY A 375 14.88 6.35 -8.83
CA GLY A 375 14.72 6.35 -10.27
C GLY A 375 13.26 6.54 -10.66
N GLY A 376 12.89 6.12 -11.87
CA GLY A 376 11.55 6.30 -12.42
C GLY A 376 11.22 7.75 -12.76
N THR A 377 9.92 8.01 -12.99
CA THR A 377 9.38 9.30 -13.39
C THR A 377 8.25 9.73 -12.45
N VAL A 378 8.20 11.00 -12.05
CA VAL A 378 7.03 11.57 -11.36
C VAL A 378 6.52 12.75 -12.17
N ARG A 379 5.20 12.83 -12.38
CA ARG A 379 4.63 13.82 -13.31
C ARG A 379 4.36 15.19 -12.70
N TYR A 380 3.87 15.24 -11.46
CA TYR A 380 3.37 16.50 -10.88
C TYR A 380 4.09 16.94 -9.62
N ALA A 381 4.14 16.08 -8.60
CA ALA A 381 4.66 16.48 -7.31
C ALA A 381 5.10 15.32 -6.42
N ILE A 382 5.97 15.65 -5.48
CA ILE A 382 6.36 14.82 -4.35
C ILE A 382 6.05 15.56 -3.06
N TYR A 383 5.41 14.86 -2.13
CA TYR A 383 5.13 15.32 -0.79
C TYR A 383 5.71 14.33 0.22
N GLY A 384 6.60 14.79 1.10
CA GLY A 384 6.98 13.99 2.26
C GLY A 384 5.72 13.67 3.09
N GLY A 385 4.92 14.69 3.39
CA GLY A 385 3.55 14.53 3.92
C GLY A 385 2.63 15.67 3.48
N GLU A 386 1.33 15.38 3.39
CA GLU A 386 0.30 16.37 3.02
C GLU A 386 -0.88 16.33 4.01
N ALA A 387 -1.24 17.48 4.55
CA ALA A 387 -2.37 17.63 5.47
C ALA A 387 -3.31 18.74 4.98
N ASP A 388 -4.48 18.36 4.45
CA ASP A 388 -5.44 19.33 3.88
C ASP A 388 -5.96 20.30 4.95
N LYS A 389 -6.06 19.87 6.20
CA LYS A 389 -6.53 20.69 7.34
C LYS A 389 -5.75 20.40 8.63
N GLY A 390 -4.42 20.44 8.53
CA GLY A 390 -3.60 20.30 9.71
C GLY A 390 -2.12 20.46 9.42
N LYS A 391 -1.33 19.66 10.13
CA LYS A 391 0.12 19.78 10.18
C LYS A 391 0.79 18.76 9.27
N ALA A 392 1.84 19.17 8.58
CA ALA A 392 2.73 18.29 7.85
C ALA A 392 4.17 18.46 8.36
N GLU A 393 4.53 17.74 9.43
CA GLU A 393 5.79 17.96 10.17
C GLU A 393 6.70 16.73 10.14
N TYR A 394 8.02 16.96 10.26
CA TYR A 394 9.03 15.88 10.38
C TYR A 394 9.07 14.90 9.20
N ASN A 395 8.59 15.31 8.03
CA ASN A 395 8.62 14.45 6.85
C ASN A 395 9.95 14.61 6.10
N GLU A 396 10.33 13.56 5.38
CA GLU A 396 11.58 13.50 4.63
C GLU A 396 11.34 13.13 3.16
N VAL A 397 11.97 13.87 2.25
CA VAL A 397 12.07 13.51 0.82
C VAL A 397 13.53 13.34 0.45
N VAL A 398 13.88 12.17 -0.09
CA VAL A 398 15.24 11.84 -0.54
C VAL A 398 15.22 11.47 -2.01
N ILE A 399 15.95 12.21 -2.84
CA ILE A 399 16.04 11.96 -4.28
C ILE A 399 17.49 11.64 -4.62
N THR A 400 17.70 10.43 -5.17
CA THR A 400 19.02 9.99 -5.65
C THR A 400 19.08 9.93 -7.17
N LYS A 401 17.96 9.63 -7.85
CA LYS A 401 17.81 9.69 -9.30
C LYS A 401 16.32 9.89 -9.63
N GLY A 402 16.03 10.21 -10.88
CA GLY A 402 14.66 10.32 -11.34
C GLY A 402 14.50 11.28 -12.50
N ASP A 403 13.42 11.10 -13.25
CA ASP A 403 12.97 12.06 -14.25
C ASP A 403 11.75 12.85 -13.75
N PHE A 404 11.88 14.18 -13.80
CA PHE A 404 10.88 15.11 -13.32
C PHE A 404 10.32 15.97 -14.45
N SER A 405 10.42 15.48 -15.70
CA SER A 405 10.00 16.15 -16.92
C SER A 405 8.53 16.59 -16.85
N PRO A 406 8.25 17.85 -16.50
CA PRO A 406 6.86 18.28 -16.29
C PRO A 406 6.20 18.69 -17.62
N GLY A 407 6.86 18.42 -18.76
CA GLY A 407 6.48 18.95 -20.06
C GLY A 407 6.37 20.47 -20.00
N ASN A 408 5.15 20.99 -20.17
CA ASN A 408 4.89 22.43 -20.07
C ASN A 408 4.40 22.90 -18.68
N SER A 409 4.35 22.02 -17.69
CA SER A 409 3.87 22.31 -16.34
C SER A 409 5.02 22.60 -15.37
N THR A 410 4.66 23.07 -14.17
CA THR A 410 5.57 23.22 -13.02
C THR A 410 5.60 21.92 -12.23
N PHE A 411 6.78 21.55 -11.72
CA PHE A 411 6.94 20.40 -10.82
C PHE A 411 7.20 20.87 -9.39
N TYR A 412 6.65 20.16 -8.39
CA TYR A 412 6.79 20.56 -7.00
C TYR A 412 7.37 19.47 -6.11
N ILE A 413 8.32 19.83 -5.27
CA ILE A 413 8.84 18.98 -4.20
C ILE A 413 8.58 19.69 -2.88
N TYR A 414 7.80 19.06 -2.01
CA TYR A 414 7.52 19.55 -0.67
C TYR A 414 8.10 18.56 0.35
N GLY A 415 8.92 19.04 1.28
CA GLY A 415 9.24 18.26 2.47
C GLY A 415 7.96 17.97 3.24
N GLY A 416 7.13 18.98 3.48
CA GLY A 416 5.75 18.82 3.97
C GLY A 416 4.83 19.94 3.47
N SER A 417 3.56 19.61 3.26
CA SER A 417 2.51 20.56 2.86
C SER A 417 1.35 20.49 3.85
N GLY A 418 1.24 21.49 4.71
CA GLY A 418 0.16 21.61 5.69
C GLY A 418 -0.59 22.93 5.53
N THR A 419 -1.65 23.11 6.29
CA THR A 419 -2.37 24.40 6.33
C THR A 419 -2.07 25.19 7.60
N THR A 420 -1.74 24.51 8.70
CA THR A 420 -1.44 25.16 9.99
C THR A 420 0.05 25.15 10.31
N ASP A 421 0.74 24.05 9.99
CA ASP A 421 2.16 23.86 10.27
C ASP A 421 2.80 22.96 9.20
N ALA A 422 3.98 23.35 8.71
CA ALA A 422 4.82 22.56 7.84
C ALA A 422 6.29 22.66 8.27
N SER A 423 6.53 22.46 9.57
CA SER A 423 7.86 22.59 10.18
C SER A 423 8.65 21.29 10.25
N ASN A 424 9.97 21.41 10.42
CA ASN A 424 10.91 20.31 10.66
C ASN A 424 10.99 19.28 9.52
N ASN A 425 10.59 19.65 8.31
CA ASN A 425 10.68 18.76 7.16
C ASN A 425 12.06 18.86 6.49
N THR A 426 12.48 17.79 5.83
CA THR A 426 13.77 17.73 5.13
C THR A 426 13.60 17.29 3.69
N VAL A 427 14.22 18.02 2.76
CA VAL A 427 14.37 17.61 1.35
C VAL A 427 15.86 17.44 1.05
N THR A 428 16.24 16.28 0.53
CA THR A 428 17.63 15.97 0.18
C THR A 428 17.76 15.50 -1.26
N ILE A 429 18.52 16.25 -2.07
CA ILE A 429 18.91 15.88 -3.44
C ILE A 429 20.37 15.43 -3.42
N LYS A 430 20.61 14.11 -3.53
CA LYS A 430 21.94 13.52 -3.34
C LYS A 430 22.50 12.73 -4.53
N GLY A 431 21.76 12.67 -5.64
CA GLY A 431 22.27 12.09 -6.89
C GLY A 431 21.74 12.83 -8.11
N ASP A 432 21.91 12.23 -9.28
CA ASP A 432 21.73 12.88 -10.58
C ASP A 432 20.24 12.90 -10.99
N ALA A 433 19.47 13.73 -10.29
CA ALA A 433 18.05 14.00 -10.57
C ALA A 433 17.90 14.92 -11.78
N ASN A 434 17.06 14.53 -12.76
CA ASN A 434 16.74 15.36 -13.93
C ASN A 434 15.70 16.43 -13.58
N LEU A 435 16.10 17.42 -12.77
CA LEU A 435 15.31 18.60 -12.41
C LEU A 435 15.49 19.70 -13.47
N SER A 436 14.56 20.65 -13.52
CA SER A 436 14.59 21.74 -14.51
C SER A 436 14.23 23.09 -13.90
N GLU A 437 14.39 24.17 -14.68
CA GLU A 437 13.94 25.53 -14.36
C GLU A 437 12.41 25.67 -14.20
N LYS A 438 11.67 24.56 -14.19
CA LYS A 438 10.23 24.51 -13.86
C LYS A 438 9.96 23.84 -12.51
N THR A 439 11.00 23.49 -11.76
CA THR A 439 10.85 22.76 -10.50
C THR A 439 10.96 23.70 -9.31
N TYR A 440 10.00 23.62 -8.38
CA TYR A 440 10.11 24.24 -7.07
C TYR A 440 10.46 23.21 -6.01
N ILE A 441 11.34 23.59 -5.09
CA ILE A 441 11.65 22.83 -3.88
C ILE A 441 11.29 23.68 -2.66
N TYR A 442 10.41 23.14 -1.83
CA TYR A 442 10.02 23.71 -0.55
C TYR A 442 10.46 22.76 0.56
N GLY A 443 11.23 23.26 1.53
CA GLY A 443 11.45 22.51 2.76
C GLY A 443 10.11 22.27 3.46
N GLY A 444 9.26 23.28 3.57
CA GLY A 444 7.86 23.14 3.98
C GLY A 444 6.94 24.20 3.37
N SER A 445 5.64 23.90 3.27
CA SER A 445 4.61 24.85 2.86
C SER A 445 3.41 24.79 3.79
N ALA A 446 3.12 25.91 4.46
CA ALA A 446 2.01 26.07 5.39
C ALA A 446 1.08 27.18 4.91
N MET A 447 0.12 26.83 4.05
CA MET A 447 -0.79 27.79 3.43
C MET A 447 -2.17 27.17 3.22
N SER A 448 -3.21 27.94 3.50
CA SER A 448 -4.58 27.61 3.11
C SER A 448 -5.27 28.78 2.45
N ILE A 449 -6.12 28.47 1.48
CA ILE A 449 -6.98 29.45 0.83
C ILE A 449 -8.41 29.17 1.29
N THR A 450 -9.01 30.14 1.96
CA THR A 450 -10.42 30.07 2.36
C THR A 450 -11.24 30.97 1.45
N VAL A 451 -12.28 30.41 0.83
CA VAL A 451 -13.21 31.17 -0.02
C VAL A 451 -14.55 31.28 0.70
N SER A 452 -14.99 32.51 0.97
CA SER A 452 -16.30 32.80 1.55
C SER A 452 -17.05 33.82 0.69
N GLY A 453 -18.00 33.34 -0.11
CA GLY A 453 -18.65 34.15 -1.15
C GLY A 453 -17.65 34.54 -2.24
N THR A 454 -17.44 35.84 -2.45
CA THR A 454 -16.44 36.38 -3.38
C THR A 454 -15.09 36.67 -2.73
N ASN A 455 -14.97 36.52 -1.40
CA ASN A 455 -13.73 36.82 -0.68
C ASN A 455 -12.81 35.59 -0.69
N VAL A 456 -11.56 35.81 -1.06
CA VAL A 456 -10.47 34.83 -0.99
C VAL A 456 -9.51 35.33 0.09
N GLU A 457 -9.40 34.57 1.18
CA GLU A 457 -8.48 34.86 2.27
C GLU A 457 -7.38 33.80 2.29
N GLU A 458 -6.14 34.26 2.14
CA GLU A 458 -4.95 33.42 2.36
C GLU A 458 -4.64 33.41 3.85
N VAL A 459 -4.76 32.24 4.47
CA VAL A 459 -4.36 32.03 5.85
C VAL A 459 -3.04 31.26 5.85
N LEU A 460 -2.00 31.94 6.29
CA LEU A 460 -0.64 31.41 6.33
C LEU A 460 -0.33 30.77 7.70
N GLY A 461 0.29 29.60 7.66
CA GLY A 461 0.69 28.81 8.83
C GLY A 461 2.16 28.95 9.20
N ILE A 462 2.65 28.04 10.05
CA ILE A 462 4.06 28.00 10.50
C ILE A 462 4.88 27.15 9.53
N ALA A 463 6.05 27.64 9.11
CA ALA A 463 6.96 26.88 8.26
C ALA A 463 8.41 27.02 8.77
N ALA A 464 8.69 26.42 9.93
CA ALA A 464 9.94 26.60 10.66
C ALA A 464 10.86 25.37 10.62
N ASN A 465 12.16 25.59 10.81
CA ASN A 465 13.19 24.55 10.97
C ASN A 465 13.22 23.52 9.83
N ASN A 466 12.79 23.90 8.64
CA ASN A 466 12.87 23.05 7.47
C ASN A 466 14.27 23.06 6.89
N THR A 467 14.69 21.95 6.32
CA THR A 467 16.04 21.78 5.77
C THR A 467 15.98 21.36 4.31
N VAL A 468 16.70 22.08 3.45
CA VAL A 468 16.93 21.68 2.06
C VAL A 468 18.41 21.39 1.87
N ASN A 469 18.73 20.19 1.41
CA ASN A 469 20.08 19.68 1.23
C ASN A 469 20.35 19.39 -0.24
N ILE A 470 21.33 20.08 -0.82
CA ILE A 470 21.72 19.93 -2.23
C ILE A 470 23.17 19.42 -2.29
N LEU A 471 23.35 18.16 -2.65
CA LEU A 471 24.67 17.49 -2.70
C LEU A 471 25.15 17.21 -4.14
N LYS A 472 24.34 17.60 -5.13
CA LYS A 472 24.68 17.52 -6.54
C LYS A 472 24.27 18.82 -7.25
N PRO A 473 24.95 19.18 -8.36
CA PRO A 473 24.53 20.32 -9.16
C PRO A 473 23.11 20.11 -9.67
N ILE A 474 22.25 21.11 -9.47
CA ILE A 474 20.86 21.12 -9.95
C ILE A 474 20.55 22.46 -10.56
N THR A 475 19.54 22.47 -11.43
CA THR A 475 18.91 23.68 -11.95
C THR A 475 17.43 23.63 -11.61
N VAL A 476 16.93 24.63 -10.88
CA VAL A 476 15.54 24.69 -10.42
C VAL A 476 14.94 26.08 -10.60
N LEU A 477 13.61 26.16 -10.60
CA LEU A 477 12.90 27.43 -10.60
C LEU A 477 13.08 28.14 -9.26
N GLY A 478 12.80 27.46 -8.14
CA GLY A 478 12.91 28.08 -6.83
C GLY A 478 13.34 27.13 -5.72
N LEU A 479 14.15 27.66 -4.81
CA LEU A 479 14.52 27.03 -3.55
C LEU A 479 13.91 27.82 -2.40
N TYR A 480 13.05 27.19 -1.61
CA TYR A 480 12.39 27.83 -0.48
C TYR A 480 12.59 26.99 0.78
N GLY A 481 13.03 27.65 1.86
CA GLY A 481 13.18 26.98 3.15
C GLY A 481 11.84 26.54 3.72
N GLY A 482 10.94 27.50 3.89
CA GLY A 482 9.57 27.22 4.31
C GLY A 482 8.65 28.40 4.00
N ILE A 483 7.61 28.19 3.19
CA ILE A 483 6.62 29.23 2.91
C ILE A 483 5.45 29.11 3.88
N GLY A 484 5.16 30.20 4.57
CA GLY A 484 4.08 30.36 5.55
C GLY A 484 4.01 31.82 5.94
N ASP A 485 3.48 32.13 7.12
CA ASP A 485 3.47 33.48 7.67
C ASP A 485 4.92 33.97 7.80
N GLU A 486 5.26 35.12 7.19
CA GLU A 486 6.63 35.64 7.17
C GLU A 486 7.21 35.83 8.58
N THR A 487 6.37 36.09 9.58
CA THR A 487 6.78 36.21 10.99
C THR A 487 7.01 34.85 11.67
N LYS A 488 6.57 33.76 11.04
CA LYS A 488 6.62 32.38 11.56
C LYS A 488 7.46 31.44 10.68
N SER A 489 7.95 31.91 9.53
CA SER A 489 9.00 31.23 8.75
C SER A 489 10.36 31.52 9.39
N SER A 490 10.89 30.55 10.15
CA SER A 490 12.09 30.74 10.98
C SER A 490 12.96 29.49 11.06
N GLY A 491 14.27 29.66 11.29
CA GLY A 491 15.21 28.55 11.47
C GLY A 491 15.45 27.67 10.23
N ASN A 492 14.89 28.03 9.07
CA ASN A 492 15.01 27.22 7.86
C ASN A 492 16.45 27.26 7.31
N THR A 493 16.93 26.11 6.85
CA THR A 493 18.34 25.91 6.49
C THR A 493 18.51 25.37 5.08
N LEU A 494 19.39 26.00 4.30
CA LEU A 494 19.86 25.50 3.01
C LEU A 494 21.30 25.00 3.19
N ASN A 495 21.54 23.71 2.97
CA ASN A 495 22.88 23.12 2.94
C ASN A 495 23.25 22.81 1.48
N ILE A 496 24.38 23.32 1.00
CA ILE A 496 24.88 23.07 -0.35
C ILE A 496 26.27 22.44 -0.25
N ALA A 497 26.40 21.22 -0.77
CA ALA A 497 27.65 20.47 -0.86
C ALA A 497 28.07 20.19 -2.33
N ALA A 498 27.63 21.04 -3.26
CA ALA A 498 27.93 20.93 -4.68
C ALA A 498 28.19 22.32 -5.29
N LYS A 499 29.07 22.37 -6.29
CA LYS A 499 29.27 23.57 -7.10
C LYS A 499 28.31 23.61 -8.29
N GLY A 500 28.01 24.80 -8.78
CA GLY A 500 27.16 25.00 -9.96
C GLY A 500 25.67 24.77 -9.72
N VAL A 501 25.18 24.94 -8.49
CA VAL A 501 23.74 24.96 -8.21
C VAL A 501 23.15 26.24 -8.77
N VAL A 502 22.01 26.11 -9.45
CA VAL A 502 21.30 27.23 -10.09
C VAL A 502 19.84 27.23 -9.64
N ALA A 503 19.38 28.39 -9.18
CA ALA A 503 17.96 28.65 -8.92
C ALA A 503 17.56 29.99 -9.54
N ASN A 504 16.33 30.13 -10.03
CA ASN A 504 15.84 31.44 -10.46
C ASN A 504 15.46 32.30 -9.25
N ASP A 505 14.88 31.69 -8.22
CA ASP A 505 14.54 32.34 -6.96
C ASP A 505 15.01 31.55 -5.73
N VAL A 506 15.39 32.26 -4.68
CA VAL A 506 15.80 31.67 -3.39
C VAL A 506 15.27 32.53 -2.27
N ALA A 507 14.44 31.97 -1.39
CA ALA A 507 13.86 32.71 -0.27
C ALA A 507 13.56 31.83 0.95
N ALA A 508 13.13 32.50 2.03
CA ALA A 508 12.66 31.86 3.27
C ALA A 508 13.67 30.93 3.97
N PHE A 509 14.97 31.23 3.84
CA PHE A 509 16.03 30.60 4.61
C PHE A 509 16.58 31.59 5.64
N GLN A 510 16.87 31.12 6.85
CA GLN A 510 17.60 31.89 7.87
C GLN A 510 19.07 31.49 7.92
N ASN A 511 19.39 30.28 7.47
CA ASN A 511 20.75 29.75 7.43
C ASN A 511 21.09 29.23 6.02
N MET A 512 22.23 29.63 5.48
CA MET A 512 22.79 29.07 4.25
C MET A 512 24.21 28.56 4.52
N ASN A 513 24.38 27.25 4.50
CA ASN A 513 25.64 26.59 4.80
C ASN A 513 26.23 25.97 3.53
N PHE A 514 27.50 26.29 3.27
CA PHE A 514 28.24 25.83 2.11
C PHE A 514 29.34 24.87 2.53
N TYR A 515 29.32 23.68 1.95
CA TYR A 515 30.31 22.64 2.16
C TYR A 515 31.10 22.50 0.86
N LEU A 516 32.29 23.08 0.81
CA LEU A 516 33.09 23.16 -0.41
C LEU A 516 33.47 21.74 -0.85
N PRO A 517 33.06 21.25 -2.04
CA PRO A 517 33.28 19.87 -2.46
C PRO A 517 34.71 19.65 -2.94
N LYS A 518 35.15 18.39 -3.00
CA LYS A 518 36.53 18.01 -3.39
C LYS A 518 36.98 18.57 -4.75
N ASP A 519 36.04 18.79 -5.67
CA ASP A 519 36.28 19.26 -7.04
C ASP A 519 36.15 20.78 -7.18
N ILE A 520 35.99 21.51 -6.07
CA ILE A 520 35.97 22.98 -6.06
C ILE A 520 37.34 23.55 -6.44
N ALA A 521 37.34 24.57 -7.30
CA ALA A 521 38.52 25.31 -7.70
C ALA A 521 38.41 26.81 -7.34
N ASN A 522 39.54 27.52 -7.42
CA ASN A 522 39.58 28.96 -7.20
C ASN A 522 38.63 29.69 -8.18
N ASN A 523 37.78 30.57 -7.64
CA ASN A 523 36.72 31.31 -8.31
C ASN A 523 35.52 30.49 -8.80
N ASP A 524 35.43 29.20 -8.46
CA ASP A 524 34.20 28.44 -8.73
C ASP A 524 33.01 29.03 -7.97
N THR A 525 31.81 28.79 -8.47
CA THR A 525 30.56 29.26 -7.86
C THR A 525 29.76 28.09 -7.31
N MET A 526 29.32 28.21 -6.05
CA MET A 526 28.44 27.24 -5.39
C MET A 526 26.99 27.43 -5.83
N LEU A 527 26.40 28.60 -5.55
CA LEU A 527 25.01 28.94 -5.91
C LEU A 527 24.94 30.17 -6.82
N THR A 528 24.18 30.04 -7.92
CA THR A 528 23.77 31.18 -8.76
C THR A 528 22.28 31.42 -8.65
N ILE A 529 21.89 32.65 -8.34
CA ILE A 529 20.49 33.12 -8.33
C ILE A 529 20.28 33.95 -9.60
N LYS A 530 19.47 33.45 -10.53
CA LYS A 530 19.30 34.05 -11.86
C LYS A 530 18.28 35.20 -11.89
N GLY A 531 17.26 35.15 -11.06
CA GLY A 531 16.01 35.90 -11.26
C GLY A 531 15.08 35.20 -12.26
N ASN A 532 13.79 35.56 -12.21
CA ASN A 532 12.77 34.97 -13.07
C ASN A 532 12.76 35.65 -14.45
N GLU A 533 12.70 34.87 -15.52
CA GLU A 533 12.57 35.40 -16.88
C GLU A 533 11.23 36.13 -17.07
N GLY A 534 11.24 37.26 -17.78
CA GLY A 534 10.04 38.06 -18.05
C GLY A 534 9.51 38.85 -16.84
N VAL A 535 10.19 38.79 -15.69
CA VAL A 535 9.95 39.63 -14.52
C VAL A 535 11.04 40.70 -14.47
N GLU A 536 10.68 41.92 -14.05
CA GLU A 536 11.66 42.99 -13.87
C GLU A 536 12.83 42.52 -12.99
N PRO A 537 14.09 42.75 -13.39
CA PRO A 537 15.26 42.28 -12.64
C PRO A 537 15.30 42.88 -11.24
N THR A 538 15.06 42.05 -10.22
CA THR A 538 15.18 42.44 -8.81
C THR A 538 16.37 41.75 -8.14
N PRO A 539 17.10 42.44 -7.24
CA PRO A 539 18.13 41.82 -6.43
C PRO A 539 17.54 40.72 -5.54
N ALA A 540 18.24 39.59 -5.41
CA ALA A 540 17.81 38.53 -4.50
C ALA A 540 17.92 39.00 -3.04
N ASN A 541 16.85 38.86 -2.27
CA ASN A 541 16.82 39.33 -0.88
C ASN A 541 17.33 38.26 0.08
N LEU A 542 18.52 38.48 0.62
CA LEU A 542 19.20 37.64 1.61
C LEU A 542 19.45 38.40 2.93
N LYS A 543 18.64 39.42 3.22
CA LYS A 543 18.72 40.17 4.47
C LYS A 543 18.43 39.24 5.66
N GLY A 544 19.19 39.36 6.74
CA GLY A 544 19.02 38.56 7.95
C GLY A 544 19.58 37.14 7.89
N VAL A 545 20.00 36.63 6.73
CA VAL A 545 20.56 35.29 6.54
C VAL A 545 21.94 35.16 7.21
N SER A 546 22.14 34.05 7.93
CA SER A 546 23.46 33.62 8.39
C SER A 546 24.14 32.72 7.36
N PHE A 547 25.40 33.00 7.05
CA PHE A 547 26.20 32.24 6.09
C PHE A 547 27.26 31.40 6.80
N GLY A 548 27.26 30.10 6.58
CA GLY A 548 28.31 29.18 7.05
C GLY A 548 29.14 28.65 5.89
N VAL A 549 30.44 28.44 6.10
CA VAL A 549 31.29 27.74 5.13
C VAL A 549 32.22 26.75 5.82
N ALA A 550 32.34 25.55 5.27
CA ALA A 550 33.33 24.56 5.66
C ALA A 550 33.90 23.86 4.43
N ALA A 551 35.18 23.50 4.45
CA ALA A 551 35.77 22.66 3.42
C ALA A 551 35.46 21.19 3.70
N LEU A 552 35.04 20.43 2.69
CA LEU A 552 34.95 18.97 2.80
C LEU A 552 36.33 18.33 2.63
N GLN A 553 36.45 17.08 3.07
CA GLN A 553 37.65 16.30 2.85
C GLN A 553 37.99 16.20 1.36
N GLY A 554 39.27 16.41 1.04
CA GLY A 554 39.80 16.36 -0.32
C GLY A 554 39.77 17.69 -1.09
N VAL A 555 39.28 18.79 -0.50
CA VAL A 555 39.43 20.14 -1.08
C VAL A 555 40.91 20.47 -1.25
N ASN A 556 41.25 21.09 -2.39
CA ASN A 556 42.62 21.48 -2.76
C ASN A 556 42.70 22.98 -3.11
N LEU A 557 42.31 23.84 -2.16
CA LEU A 557 42.45 25.29 -2.27
C LEU A 557 43.71 25.76 -1.55
N GLN A 558 44.29 26.84 -2.03
CA GLN A 558 45.47 27.48 -1.45
C GLN A 558 45.08 28.76 -0.72
N LYS A 559 45.90 29.20 0.24
CA LYS A 559 45.76 30.50 0.90
C LYS A 559 45.57 31.63 -0.12
N GLY A 560 44.58 32.48 0.11
CA GLY A 560 44.17 33.57 -0.78
C GLY A 560 43.29 33.13 -1.95
N ASN A 561 43.00 31.83 -2.14
CA ASN A 561 41.97 31.40 -3.08
C ASN A 561 40.59 31.83 -2.56
N THR A 562 39.70 32.14 -3.50
CA THR A 562 38.32 32.51 -3.21
C THR A 562 37.36 31.55 -3.89
N VAL A 563 36.17 31.39 -3.32
CA VAL A 563 35.04 30.65 -3.90
C VAL A 563 33.81 31.53 -3.81
N ASN A 564 33.05 31.66 -4.90
CA ASN A 564 31.79 32.41 -4.86
C ASN A 564 30.72 31.52 -4.22
N LEU A 565 30.30 31.86 -2.99
CA LEU A 565 29.26 31.11 -2.30
C LEU A 565 27.90 31.38 -2.96
N VAL A 566 27.60 32.66 -3.20
CA VAL A 566 26.36 33.11 -3.84
C VAL A 566 26.68 34.18 -4.87
N VAL A 567 26.15 34.00 -6.09
CA VAL A 567 26.15 35.00 -7.15
C VAL A 567 24.71 35.34 -7.53
N GLY A 568 24.28 36.57 -7.28
CA GLY A 568 23.02 37.11 -7.78
C GLY A 568 23.20 37.80 -9.12
N LYS A 569 22.61 37.27 -10.19
CA LYS A 569 22.70 37.85 -11.55
C LYS A 569 22.17 39.29 -11.60
N ASN A 570 21.15 39.60 -10.81
CA ASN A 570 20.50 40.90 -10.73
C ASN A 570 20.87 41.69 -9.45
N GLY A 571 21.92 41.27 -8.74
CA GLY A 571 22.35 41.85 -7.46
C GLY A 571 21.86 41.08 -6.24
N LEU A 572 22.41 41.42 -5.07
CA LEU A 572 22.05 40.85 -3.77
C LEU A 572 21.69 41.97 -2.77
N THR A 573 20.57 41.82 -2.09
CA THR A 573 20.24 42.61 -0.89
C THR A 573 20.65 41.83 0.35
N THR A 574 21.48 42.40 1.22
CA THR A 574 22.08 41.73 2.39
C THR A 574 22.16 42.68 3.58
N ASP A 575 22.41 42.16 4.78
CA ASP A 575 22.76 42.99 5.95
C ASP A 575 24.09 43.73 5.70
N ASP A 576 24.26 44.92 6.27
CA ASP A 576 25.49 45.72 6.11
C ASP A 576 26.73 44.92 6.52
N THR A 577 26.64 44.26 7.67
CA THR A 577 27.59 43.24 8.14
C THR A 577 26.99 41.86 7.95
N LEU A 578 27.67 40.99 7.22
CA LEU A 578 27.22 39.61 7.05
C LEU A 578 27.26 38.86 8.37
N LYS A 579 26.19 38.14 8.69
CA LYS A 579 26.18 37.18 9.79
C LYS A 579 26.84 35.90 9.31
N THR A 580 27.78 35.38 10.10
CA THR A 580 28.54 34.19 9.74
C THR A 580 28.48 33.13 10.83
N THR A 581 28.44 31.87 10.43
CA THR A 581 28.59 30.71 11.32
C THR A 581 29.98 30.13 11.16
N ASP A 582 30.64 29.82 12.28
CA ASP A 582 32.00 29.29 12.24
C ASP A 582 32.08 27.88 11.63
N SER A 583 33.22 27.58 11.02
CA SER A 583 33.47 26.31 10.32
C SER A 583 33.48 25.10 11.27
N ALA A 584 33.82 25.31 12.55
CA ALA A 584 33.83 24.26 13.58
C ALA A 584 32.40 23.77 13.89
N SER A 585 31.44 24.69 14.02
CA SER A 585 30.02 24.39 14.20
C SER A 585 29.49 23.57 13.02
N LEU A 586 29.84 23.96 11.79
CA LEU A 586 29.48 23.22 10.58
C LEU A 586 30.14 21.83 10.53
N GLY A 587 31.35 21.67 11.05
CA GLY A 587 32.05 20.36 11.12
C GLY A 587 31.36 19.32 12.00
N SER A 588 30.43 19.74 12.85
CA SER A 588 29.62 18.87 13.70
C SER A 588 28.14 18.77 13.29
N ALA A 589 27.78 19.34 12.13
CA ALA A 589 26.40 19.40 11.70
C ALA A 589 25.79 18.01 11.46
N ALA A 590 24.58 17.79 11.99
CA ALA A 590 23.81 16.55 11.82
C ALA A 590 23.56 16.17 10.34
N PHE A 591 23.68 17.14 9.44
CA PHE A 591 23.63 16.98 7.99
C PHE A 591 24.77 16.08 7.42
N LEU A 592 25.96 16.09 8.03
CA LEU A 592 27.15 15.47 7.43
C LEU A 592 27.12 13.94 7.45
N ALA A 593 26.89 13.35 8.63
CA ALA A 593 27.02 11.91 8.84
C ALA A 593 26.04 11.06 7.99
N PRO A 594 24.73 11.38 7.88
CA PRO A 594 23.80 10.63 7.04
C PRO A 594 24.16 10.66 5.54
N ASN A 595 24.95 11.66 5.13
CA ASN A 595 25.35 11.86 3.74
C ASN A 595 26.80 11.41 3.47
N SER A 596 27.44 10.75 4.42
CA SER A 596 28.85 10.31 4.30
C SER A 596 29.81 11.44 3.96
N LEU A 597 29.56 12.64 4.51
CA LEU A 597 30.41 13.82 4.36
C LEU A 597 31.25 14.01 5.63
N ALA A 598 32.46 14.54 5.45
CA ALA A 598 33.35 14.94 6.53
C ALA A 598 34.05 16.24 6.15
N THR A 599 34.24 17.13 7.12
CA THR A 599 34.96 18.38 6.91
C THR A 599 36.47 18.21 7.08
N ASP A 600 37.22 19.07 6.42
CA ASP A 600 38.66 19.20 6.58
C ASP A 600 38.95 20.42 7.49
N THR A 601 39.35 20.15 8.73
CA THR A 601 39.55 21.18 9.75
C THR A 601 40.83 22.00 9.54
N LYS A 602 41.64 21.71 8.52
CA LYS A 602 42.85 22.50 8.23
C LYS A 602 42.55 23.86 7.60
N TYR A 603 41.34 24.03 7.06
CA TYR A 603 40.93 25.26 6.38
C TYR A 603 40.36 26.26 7.38
N GLU A 604 41.03 27.40 7.48
CA GLU A 604 40.44 28.64 8.01
C GLU A 604 39.82 29.40 6.84
N LEU A 605 38.54 29.74 6.98
CA LEU A 605 37.74 30.35 5.92
C LEU A 605 37.03 31.59 6.44
N SER A 606 37.18 32.69 5.72
CA SER A 606 36.47 33.94 5.99
C SER A 606 35.40 34.20 4.92
N ILE A 607 34.26 34.76 5.33
CA ILE A 607 33.16 35.12 4.42
C ILE A 607 33.08 36.64 4.28
N SER A 608 32.98 37.14 3.05
CA SER A 608 32.87 38.57 2.78
C SER A 608 32.05 38.86 1.52
N LYS A 609 31.63 40.12 1.36
CA LYS A 609 31.07 40.61 0.09
C LYS A 609 32.22 41.00 -0.82
N LYS A 610 32.25 40.44 -2.04
CA LYS A 610 33.21 40.84 -3.07
C LYS A 610 32.73 42.10 -3.82
N ASP A 611 31.45 42.14 -4.12
CA ASP A 611 30.76 43.23 -4.83
C ASP A 611 29.25 43.18 -4.50
N ALA A 612 28.44 44.01 -5.18
CA ALA A 612 26.99 44.07 -4.98
C ALA A 612 26.23 42.79 -5.37
N ASN A 613 26.90 41.86 -6.06
CA ASN A 613 26.29 40.67 -6.63
C ASN A 613 26.83 39.37 -6.02
N THR A 614 27.92 39.43 -5.25
CA THR A 614 28.70 38.23 -4.90
C THR A 614 29.12 38.19 -3.44
N ILE A 615 28.77 37.07 -2.78
CA ILE A 615 29.32 36.66 -1.47
C ILE A 615 30.38 35.59 -1.73
N ILE A 616 31.56 35.75 -1.14
CA ILE A 616 32.69 34.83 -1.30
C ILE A 616 33.14 34.23 0.03
N ALA A 617 33.78 33.06 -0.05
CA ALA A 617 34.67 32.55 0.98
C ALA A 617 36.12 32.73 0.52
N THR A 618 37.03 33.08 1.43
CA THR A 618 38.49 33.16 1.19
C THR A 618 39.21 32.17 2.11
N VAL A 619 40.23 31.49 1.59
CA VAL A 619 41.14 30.68 2.42
C VAL A 619 42.16 31.60 3.08
N ASP A 620 42.18 31.63 4.41
CA ASP A 620 42.91 32.64 5.19
C ASP A 620 44.42 32.44 5.32
#